data_AF-A0A7X1GU92-F1
#
_entry.id   AF-A0A7X1GU92-F1
#
_cell.length_a   1.000
_cell.length_b   1.000
_cell.length_c   1.000
_cell.angle_alpha   90.00
_cell.angle_beta   90.00
_cell.angle_gamma   90.00
#
_symmetry.space_group_name_H-M   'P 1'
#
loop_
_entity.id
_entity.type
_entity.pdbx_description
1 polymer ?
#
loop_
_entity_poly.entity_id
_entity_poly.type
_entity_poly.pdbx_seq_one_letter_code
_entity_poly.pdbx_strand_id
1 'polypeptide(L)' 'MDESKKKQLEAKLRQMFLNASQTPEENRPTPCKPRGIRVIRRRKGEPDMQIA' A
#
# COMPACT_ATOMS: atom_id res chain seq x y z
N MET A 1 -30.09 16.08 -25.16
CA MET A 1 -29.59 15.72 -23.81
C MET A 1 -29.79 16.93 -22.93
N ASP A 2 -30.62 16.82 -21.89
CA ASP A 2 -30.96 17.96 -21.03
C ASP A 2 -29.73 18.49 -20.30
N GLU A 3 -29.56 19.81 -20.25
CA GLU A 3 -28.42 20.47 -19.60
C GLU A 3 -28.29 20.07 -18.12
N SER A 4 -29.42 19.83 -17.46
CA SER A 4 -29.48 19.32 -16.08
C SER A 4 -28.79 17.96 -15.93
N LYS A 5 -28.99 17.05 -16.89
CA LYS A 5 -28.35 15.72 -16.88
C LYS A 5 -26.85 15.83 -17.15
N LYS A 6 -26.44 16.75 -18.03
CA LYS A 6 -25.03 17.04 -18.29
C LYS A 6 -24.31 17.53 -17.03
N LYS A 7 -24.92 18.46 -16.29
CA LYS A 7 -24.36 19.01 -15.05
C LYS A 7 -24.23 17.96 -13.94
N GLN A 8 -25.19 17.04 -13.82
CA GLN A 8 -25.11 15.91 -12.88
C GLN A 8 -23.98 14.95 -13.23
N LEU A 9 -23.80 14.64 -14.52
CA LEU A 9 -22.69 13.79 -14.99
C LEU A 9 -21.33 14.44 -14.72
N GLU A 10 -21.19 15.74 -14.99
CA GLU A 10 -19.96 16.47 -14.71
C GLU A 10 -19.61 16.49 -13.22
N ALA A 11 -20.60 16.71 -12.34
CA ALA A 11 -20.40 16.67 -10.90
C ALA A 11 -19.94 15.29 -10.42
N LYS A 12 -20.57 14.21 -10.93
CA LYS A 12 -20.21 12.83 -10.59
C LYS A 12 -18.80 12.47 -11.07
N LEU A 13 -18.43 12.90 -12.28
CA LEU A 13 -17.09 12.69 -12.82
C LEU A 13 -16.03 13.42 -11.99
N ARG A 14 -16.28 14.68 -11.62
CA ARG A 14 -15.36 15.43 -10.73
C ARG A 14 -15.13 14.71 -9.40
N GLN A 15 -16.19 14.20 -8.79
CA GLN A 15 -16.08 13.44 -7.55
C GLN A 15 -15.25 12.15 -7.72
N MET A 16 -15.44 11.41 -8.82
CA MET A 16 -14.63 10.22 -9.12
C MET A 16 -13.15 10.55 -9.28
N PHE A 17 -12.81 11.62 -9.99
CA PHE A 17 -11.41 12.03 -10.16
C PHE A 17 -10.76 12.46 -8.85
N LEU A 18 -11.48 13.19 -7.99
CA LEU A 18 -10.99 13.57 -6.67
C LEU A 18 -10.70 12.34 -5.80
N ASN A 19 -11.61 11.38 -5.76
CA ASN A 19 -11.44 10.14 -4.99
C ASN A 19 -10.30 9.27 -5.56
N ALA A 20 -10.15 9.22 -6.89
CA ALA A 20 -9.07 8.48 -7.53
C ALA A 20 -7.69 9.13 -7.31
N SER A 21 -7.62 10.46 -7.17
CA SER A 21 -6.38 11.17 -6.85
C SER A 21 -5.92 10.98 -5.40
N GLN A 22 -6.85 10.61 -4.51
CA GLN A 22 -6.59 10.27 -3.11
C GLN A 22 -6.22 8.79 -2.96
N THR A 23 -5.41 8.24 -3.87
CA THR A 23 -4.84 6.90 -3.66
C THR A 23 -4.14 6.85 -2.29
N PRO A 24 -4.42 5.82 -1.47
CA PRO A 24 -3.88 5.72 -0.13
C PRO A 24 -2.42 5.29 -0.21
N GLU A 25 -1.51 6.26 -0.38
CA GLU A 25 -0.12 6.12 0.09
C GLU A 25 -0.06 5.96 1.63
N GLU A 26 -1.22 5.99 2.31
CA GLU A 26 -1.36 5.78 3.75
C GLU A 26 -1.35 4.29 4.15
N ASN A 27 -1.59 3.37 3.20
CA ASN A 27 -1.49 1.91 3.42
C ASN A 27 -0.22 1.29 2.82
N ARG A 28 0.73 2.11 2.39
CA ARG A 28 2.01 1.57 1.96
C ARG A 28 2.75 1.15 3.23
N PRO A 29 3.01 -0.14 3.46
CA PRO A 29 3.82 -0.54 4.61
C PRO A 29 5.16 0.17 4.42
N THR A 30 5.49 1.07 5.35
CA THR A 30 6.80 1.72 5.43
C THR A 30 7.84 0.65 5.13
N PRO A 31 8.74 0.82 4.14
CA PRO A 31 9.77 -0.18 3.89
C PRO A 31 10.56 -0.32 5.18
N CYS A 32 10.28 -1.42 5.88
CA CYS A 32 10.99 -1.74 7.11
C CYS A 32 12.47 -1.69 6.78
N LYS A 33 13.22 -0.96 7.60
CA LYS A 33 14.69 -0.84 7.56
C LYS A 33 15.30 -2.15 7.04
N PRO A 34 16.32 -2.12 6.15
CA PRO A 34 16.92 -3.34 5.63
C PRO A 34 17.40 -4.19 6.80
N ARG A 35 16.58 -5.17 7.20
CA ARG A 35 16.98 -6.16 8.18
C ARG A 35 17.91 -7.07 7.39
N GLY A 36 19.21 -6.85 7.58
CA GLY A 36 20.24 -7.66 6.94
C GLY A 36 19.86 -9.14 7.04
N ILE A 37 20.07 -9.89 5.97
CA ILE A 37 19.68 -11.29 5.87
C ILE A 37 20.41 -12.04 7.00
N ARG A 38 19.71 -12.33 8.11
CA ARG A 38 20.25 -13.13 9.22
C ARG A 38 20.15 -14.59 8.81
N VAL A 39 21.23 -15.11 8.25
CA VAL A 39 21.34 -16.53 7.88
C VAL A 39 21.59 -17.34 9.15
N ILE A 40 20.72 -18.31 9.45
CA ILE A 40 20.99 -19.29 10.50
C ILE A 40 22.13 -20.19 10.00
N ARG A 41 23.30 -20.11 10.63
CA ARG A 41 24.42 -21.02 10.32
C ARG A 41 24.06 -22.40 10.86
N ARG A 42 23.68 -23.33 9.98
CA ARG A 42 23.54 -24.74 10.36
C ARG A 42 24.92 -25.32 10.66
N ARG A 43 25.34 -25.32 11.92
CA ARG A 43 26.34 -26.31 12.38
C ARG A 43 25.62 -27.65 12.50
N LYS A 44 26.34 -28.77 12.37
CA LYS A 44 25.78 -30.12 12.59
C LYS A 44 25.14 -30.17 14.00
N GLY A 45 23.82 -29.98 14.08
CA GLY A 45 23.06 -29.77 15.33
C GLY A 45 21.82 -28.88 15.12
N GLU A 46 21.00 -28.70 16.17
CA GLU A 46 19.81 -27.84 16.15
C GLU A 46 20.15 -26.35 15.97
N PRO A 47 19.32 -25.59 15.23
CA PRO A 47 19.53 -24.16 15.04
C PRO A 47 19.21 -23.36 16.31
N ASP A 48 19.97 -22.28 16.56
CA ASP A 48 19.69 -21.34 17.66
C ASP A 48 18.29 -20.71 17.51
N MET A 49 17.44 -20.90 18.53
CA MET A 49 16.06 -20.40 18.55
C MET A 49 15.93 -18.93 18.95
N GLN A 50 17.02 -18.25 19.34
CA GLN A 50 16.97 -16.88 19.86
C GLN A 50 17.78 -15.90 19.02
N ILE A 51 17.03 -15.04 18.33
CA ILE A 51 17.50 -13.82 17.69
C ILE A 51 17.19 -12.69 18.68
N ALA A 52 18.15 -12.30 19.53
CA ALA A 52 18.15 -10.97 20.17
C ALA A 52 18.43 -9.89 19.11
#